data_AF-A0A3L7VIR6-F1
#
_entry.id   AF-A0A3L7VIR6-F1
#
_cell.length_a   1.000
_cell.length_b   1.000
_cell.length_c   1.000
_cell.angle_alpha   90.00
_cell.angle_beta   90.00
_cell.angle_gamma   90.00
#
_symmetry.space_group_name_H-M   'P 1'
#
loop_
_entity.id
_entity.type
_entity.pdbx_description
1 polymer ?
#
loop_
_entity_poly.entity_id
_entity_poly.type
_entity_poly.pdbx_seq_one_letter_code
_entity_poly.pdbx_strand_id
1 'polypeptide(L)'
;MARNWNCFFKGNQSVARAYTFDNELALYGPTSSPANLTMDQAKAYCAWLTRKNSENFSVISWFLPLKLIPAFEAVYAFCRWSDDLGDEAGNPEKSLALLKWWQRELHEAFADPTSSKHPILIALTRVATDHHLALDLFDRLINAFVMDQTKTKFATRAEVLDYCHLSANPVGEIVLTLFGSNNKVNLQLSNCICTGLQLTNFWQDVKRDL
;
A
#
# COMPACT_ATOMS: atom_id res chain seq x y z
N MET A 1 25.29 7.88 21.00
CA MET A 1 24.29 7.42 21.98
C MET A 1 23.23 6.62 21.24
N ALA A 2 23.44 5.31 21.10
CA ALA A 2 22.48 4.40 20.47
C ALA A 2 21.28 4.23 21.40
N ARG A 3 20.10 4.70 20.99
CA ARG A 3 18.86 4.38 21.69
C ARG A 3 18.45 2.97 21.30
N ASN A 4 18.45 2.08 22.29
CA ASN A 4 18.16 0.66 22.18
C ASN A 4 16.64 0.47 22.03
N TRP A 5 16.16 0.14 20.83
CA TRP A 5 14.72 0.04 20.50
C TRP A 5 14.02 -1.18 21.11
N ASN A 6 14.77 -2.09 21.74
CA ASN A 6 14.23 -3.29 22.40
C ASN A 6 13.36 -3.00 23.64
N CYS A 7 13.37 -1.78 24.18
CA CYS A 7 12.74 -1.50 25.48
C CYS A 7 11.30 -0.97 25.41
N PHE A 8 10.79 -0.55 24.24
CA PHE A 8 9.43 0.02 24.14
C PHE A 8 8.34 -0.98 23.71
N PHE A 9 8.72 -2.23 23.39
CA PHE A 9 7.80 -3.24 22.83
C PHE A 9 7.72 -4.53 23.66
N LYS A 10 7.95 -4.46 24.98
CA LYS A 10 7.59 -5.56 25.90
C LYS A 10 6.09 -5.52 26.22
N GLY A 11 5.27 -5.77 25.21
CA GLY A 11 3.84 -6.06 25.35
C GLY A 11 3.54 -7.36 24.63
N ASN A 12 3.42 -8.43 25.41
CA ASN A 12 3.07 -9.81 25.02
C ASN A 12 3.75 -10.37 23.76
N GLN A 13 4.80 -11.17 23.97
CA GLN A 13 5.24 -12.16 22.99
C GLN A 13 4.15 -13.24 22.83
N SER A 14 3.09 -12.94 22.08
CA SER A 14 2.31 -13.99 21.42
C SER A 14 3.12 -14.46 20.23
N VAL A 15 3.36 -15.77 20.15
CA VAL A 15 3.99 -16.53 19.05
C VAL A 15 4.02 -15.71 17.75
N ALA A 16 5.22 -15.36 17.27
CA ALA A 16 5.37 -14.54 16.07
C ALA A 16 4.75 -15.25 14.87
N ARG A 17 3.50 -14.90 14.55
CA ARG A 17 2.77 -15.41 13.38
C ARG A 17 3.60 -15.12 12.12
N ALA A 18 3.92 -16.16 11.36
CA ALA A 18 4.55 -16.02 10.05
C ALA A 18 3.53 -15.42 9.08
N TYR A 19 3.97 -14.45 8.27
CA TYR A 19 3.17 -13.92 7.17
C TYR A 19 3.20 -14.92 6.02
N THR A 20 2.03 -15.32 5.54
CA THR A 20 1.88 -15.96 4.23
C THR A 20 0.62 -15.42 3.58
N PHE A 21 0.66 -15.22 2.27
CA PHE A 21 -0.47 -14.71 1.52
C PHE A 21 -1.74 -15.54 1.74
N ASP A 22 -1.66 -16.87 1.62
CA ASP A 22 -2.81 -17.76 1.81
C ASP A 22 -3.46 -17.65 3.20
N ASN A 23 -2.67 -17.48 4.26
CA ASN A 23 -3.20 -17.33 5.61
C ASN A 23 -3.91 -15.99 5.80
N GLU A 24 -3.36 -14.90 5.24
CA GLU A 24 -4.01 -13.60 5.30
C GLU A 24 -5.26 -13.56 4.42
N LEU A 25 -5.22 -14.16 3.23
CA LEU A 25 -6.37 -14.27 2.34
C LEU A 25 -7.49 -15.10 2.96
N ALA A 26 -7.16 -16.16 3.72
CA ALA A 26 -8.15 -16.92 4.47
C ALA A 26 -8.84 -16.10 5.57
N LEU A 27 -8.13 -15.13 6.19
CA LEU A 27 -8.67 -14.30 7.26
C LEU A 27 -9.41 -13.05 6.79
N TYR A 28 -8.96 -12.45 5.69
CA TYR A 28 -9.39 -11.12 5.27
C TYR A 28 -9.79 -11.05 3.79
N GLY A 29 -9.74 -12.16 3.05
CA GLY A 29 -10.15 -12.23 1.64
C GLY A 29 -11.67 -12.31 1.41
N PRO A 30 -12.10 -12.51 0.16
CA PRO A 30 -13.52 -12.40 -0.25
C PRO A 30 -14.48 -13.37 0.45
N THR A 31 -13.98 -14.52 0.92
CA THR A 31 -14.77 -15.56 1.59
C THR A 31 -14.72 -15.45 3.10
N SER A 32 -13.96 -14.49 3.63
CA SER A 32 -13.77 -14.32 5.06
C SER A 32 -14.95 -13.58 5.70
N SER A 33 -15.13 -13.81 7.00
CA SER A 33 -16.07 -13.04 7.84
C SER A 33 -15.36 -12.66 9.14
N PRO A 34 -14.39 -11.72 9.09
CA PRO A 34 -13.64 -11.34 10.26
C PRO A 34 -14.55 -10.71 11.31
N ALA A 35 -14.19 -10.91 12.58
CA ALA A 35 -14.83 -10.20 13.68
C ALA A 35 -14.59 -8.69 13.54
N ASN A 36 -15.48 -7.89 14.13
CA ASN A 36 -15.30 -6.44 14.14
C ASN A 36 -13.98 -6.08 14.86
N LEU A 37 -13.11 -5.37 14.16
CA LEU A 37 -11.83 -4.92 14.68
C LEU A 37 -11.94 -3.51 15.25
N THR A 38 -11.21 -3.25 16.34
CA THR A 38 -11.02 -1.88 16.82
C THR A 38 -10.01 -1.14 15.95
N MET A 39 -10.03 0.19 16.00
CA MET A 39 -9.04 1.03 15.32
C MET A 39 -7.60 0.71 15.75
N ASP A 40 -7.38 0.37 17.02
CA ASP A 40 -6.05 0.03 17.53
C ASP A 40 -5.56 -1.32 17.00
N GLN A 41 -6.46 -2.30 16.85
CA GLN A 41 -6.14 -3.58 16.21
C GLN A 41 -5.82 -3.40 14.72
N ALA A 42 -6.59 -2.57 14.00
CA ALA A 42 -6.35 -2.23 12.62
C ALA A 42 -4.97 -1.55 12.42
N LYS A 43 -4.65 -0.56 13.25
CA LYS A 43 -3.33 0.10 13.25
C LYS A 43 -2.20 -0.88 13.56
N ALA A 44 -2.38 -1.73 14.58
CA ALA A 44 -1.39 -2.73 14.96
C ALA A 44 -1.12 -3.73 13.82
N TYR A 45 -2.15 -4.11 13.06
CA TYR A 45 -2.02 -4.95 11.88
C TYR A 45 -1.19 -4.27 10.78
N CYS A 46 -1.54 -3.03 10.39
CA CYS A 46 -0.78 -2.29 9.36
C CYS A 46 0.69 -2.11 9.77
N ALA A 47 0.93 -1.82 11.04
CA ALA A 47 2.25 -1.66 11.61
C ALA A 47 3.06 -2.97 11.58
N TRP A 48 2.42 -4.10 11.92
CA TRP A 48 3.04 -5.43 11.82
C TRP A 48 3.36 -5.78 10.37
N LEU A 49 2.41 -5.61 9.45
CA LEU A 49 2.57 -5.93 8.04
C LEU A 49 3.72 -5.13 7.40
N THR A 50 3.77 -3.83 7.71
CA THR A 50 4.83 -2.93 7.24
C THR A 50 6.19 -3.40 7.74
N ARG A 51 6.35 -3.60 9.06
CA ARG A 51 7.64 -4.03 9.63
C ARG A 51 8.13 -5.38 9.12
N LYS A 52 7.22 -6.26 8.68
CA LYS A 52 7.58 -7.58 8.17
C LYS A 52 8.03 -7.57 6.71
N ASN A 53 7.42 -6.73 5.88
CA ASN A 53 7.64 -6.76 4.43
C ASN A 53 8.54 -5.63 3.92
N SER A 54 8.81 -4.61 4.72
CA SER A 54 9.63 -3.50 4.27
C SER A 54 11.10 -3.66 4.66
N GLU A 55 11.98 -3.84 3.68
CA GLU A 55 13.42 -3.75 3.93
C GLU A 55 13.85 -2.29 4.18
N ASN A 56 13.23 -1.34 3.47
CA ASN A 56 13.63 0.06 3.45
C ASN A 56 12.85 1.00 4.39
N PHE A 57 11.77 0.55 5.04
CA PHE A 57 10.99 1.42 5.94
C PHE A 57 11.79 1.88 7.15
N SER A 58 12.78 1.08 7.57
CA SER A 58 13.74 1.47 8.61
C SER A 58 14.45 2.79 8.26
N VAL A 59 14.82 3.00 6.99
CA VAL A 59 15.43 4.23 6.50
C VAL A 59 14.41 5.35 6.35
N ILE A 60 13.24 5.07 5.75
CA ILE A 60 12.18 6.08 5.55
C ILE A 60 11.73 6.65 6.90
N SER A 61 11.55 5.79 7.91
CA SER A 61 11.11 6.19 9.24
C SER A 61 12.04 7.17 9.96
N TRP A 62 13.33 7.25 9.59
CA TRP A 62 14.26 8.24 10.17
C TRP A 62 13.95 9.67 9.75
N PHE A 63 13.35 9.85 8.58
CA PHE A 63 12.99 11.15 8.03
C PHE A 63 11.51 11.51 8.26
N LEU A 64 10.69 10.54 8.72
CA LEU A 64 9.28 10.74 8.98
C LEU A 64 9.04 11.37 10.37
N PRO A 65 8.22 12.43 10.48
CA PRO A 65 7.69 12.87 11.76
C PRO A 65 6.96 11.71 12.45
N LEU A 66 7.24 11.49 13.75
CA LEU A 66 6.68 10.37 14.51
C LEU A 66 5.14 10.26 14.40
N LYS A 67 4.46 11.40 14.31
CA LYS A 67 3.00 11.49 14.16
C LYS A 67 2.46 10.92 12.84
N LEU A 68 3.27 10.88 11.79
CA LEU A 68 2.89 10.37 10.46
C LEU A 68 3.19 8.89 10.29
N ILE A 69 3.96 8.26 11.19
CA ILE A 69 4.31 6.84 11.08
C ILE A 69 3.05 5.96 10.91
N PRO A 70 1.98 6.09 11.71
CA PRO A 70 0.79 5.25 11.54
C PRO A 70 0.09 5.46 10.19
N ALA A 71 0.12 6.67 9.64
CA ALA A 71 -0.44 6.96 8.33
C ALA A 71 0.36 6.26 7.22
N PHE A 72 1.69 6.31 7.30
CA PHE A 72 2.58 5.61 6.38
C PHE A 72 2.45 4.09 6.49
N GLU A 73 2.30 3.53 7.69
CA GLU A 73 2.07 2.09 7.89
C GLU A 73 0.75 1.65 7.23
N ALA A 74 -0.31 2.44 7.33
CA ALA A 74 -1.60 2.13 6.68
C ALA A 74 -1.50 2.18 5.14
N VAL A 75 -0.84 3.21 4.59
CA VAL A 75 -0.62 3.34 3.13
C VAL A 75 0.26 2.21 2.62
N TYR A 76 1.37 1.91 3.31
CA TYR A 76 2.26 0.82 2.91
C TYR A 76 1.54 -0.53 2.97
N ALA A 77 0.79 -0.80 4.04
CA ALA A 77 0.00 -2.00 4.16
C ALA A 77 -0.99 -2.16 2.99
N PHE A 78 -1.66 -1.07 2.59
CA PHE A 78 -2.54 -1.07 1.42
C PHE A 78 -1.81 -1.44 0.13
N CYS A 79 -0.66 -0.82 -0.14
CA CYS A 79 0.13 -1.16 -1.32
C CYS A 79 0.58 -2.62 -1.29
N ARG A 80 1.11 -3.09 -0.15
CA ARG A 80 1.60 -4.47 -0.01
C ARG A 80 0.49 -5.51 -0.20
N TRP A 81 -0.68 -5.28 0.40
CA TRP A 81 -1.81 -6.19 0.23
C TRP A 81 -2.29 -6.22 -1.23
N SER A 82 -2.37 -5.06 -1.87
CA SER A 82 -2.78 -4.96 -3.29
C SER A 82 -1.79 -5.67 -4.22
N ASP A 83 -0.49 -5.53 -3.96
CA ASP A 83 0.62 -6.21 -4.64
C ASP A 83 0.52 -7.74 -4.47
N ASP A 84 0.35 -8.22 -3.23
CA ASP A 84 0.20 -9.65 -2.95
C ASP A 84 -1.05 -10.26 -3.63
N LEU A 85 -2.17 -9.52 -3.69
CA LEU A 85 -3.35 -9.96 -4.44
C LEU A 85 -3.08 -10.11 -5.95
N GLY A 86 -2.15 -9.32 -6.49
CA GLY A 86 -1.69 -9.39 -7.88
C GLY A 86 -0.74 -10.56 -8.12
N ASP A 87 0.28 -10.72 -7.27
CA ASP A 87 1.44 -11.57 -7.56
C ASP A 87 1.36 -12.97 -6.92
N GLU A 88 0.79 -13.08 -5.73
CA GLU A 88 0.80 -14.33 -4.94
C GLU A 88 -0.44 -15.20 -5.19
N ALA A 89 -1.40 -14.74 -5.99
CA ALA A 89 -2.63 -15.47 -6.26
C ALA A 89 -2.42 -16.75 -7.10
N GLY A 90 -1.30 -16.83 -7.84
CA GLY A 90 -0.82 -18.00 -8.58
C GLY A 90 -1.27 -18.07 -10.05
N ASN A 91 -2.25 -17.27 -10.48
CA ASN A 91 -2.57 -17.07 -11.90
C ASN A 91 -3.29 -15.73 -12.14
N PRO A 92 -3.19 -15.15 -13.36
CA PRO A 92 -3.77 -13.85 -13.68
C PRO A 92 -5.29 -13.77 -13.49
N GLU A 93 -6.05 -14.82 -13.80
CA GLU A 93 -7.51 -14.80 -13.66
C GLU A 93 -7.93 -14.64 -12.19
N LYS A 94 -7.27 -15.35 -11.28
CA LYS A 94 -7.49 -15.25 -9.85
C LYS A 94 -7.02 -13.89 -9.32
N SER A 95 -5.85 -13.40 -9.75
CA SER A 95 -5.35 -12.06 -9.39
C SER A 95 -6.34 -10.98 -9.76
N LEU A 96 -6.85 -10.99 -11.00
CA LEU A 96 -7.84 -10.02 -11.48
C LEU A 96 -9.15 -10.09 -10.69
N ALA A 97 -9.63 -11.28 -10.34
CA ALA A 97 -10.82 -11.43 -9.51
C ALA A 97 -10.62 -10.85 -8.10
N LEU A 98 -9.45 -11.07 -7.50
CA LEU A 98 -9.09 -10.55 -6.18
C LEU A 98 -8.91 -9.04 -6.18
N LEU A 99 -8.20 -8.49 -7.18
CA LEU A 99 -8.04 -7.03 -7.33
C LEU A 99 -9.38 -6.33 -7.56
N LYS A 100 -10.27 -6.93 -8.35
CA LYS A 100 -11.64 -6.41 -8.55
C LYS A 100 -12.45 -6.43 -7.26
N TRP A 101 -12.35 -7.51 -6.47
CA TRP A 101 -12.95 -7.56 -5.14
C TRP A 101 -12.40 -6.44 -4.26
N TRP A 102 -11.09 -6.29 -4.23
CA TRP A 102 -10.41 -5.30 -3.39
C TRP A 102 -10.76 -3.86 -3.75
N GLN A 103 -10.88 -3.54 -5.03
CA GLN A 103 -11.34 -2.24 -5.49
C GLN A 103 -12.76 -1.93 -5.02
N ARG A 104 -13.65 -2.93 -5.02
CA ARG A 104 -15.01 -2.76 -4.48
C ARG A 104 -14.98 -2.49 -2.98
N GLU A 105 -14.22 -3.27 -2.20
CA GLU A 105 -14.10 -3.05 -0.75
C GLU A 105 -13.54 -1.65 -0.44
N LEU A 106 -12.56 -1.19 -1.22
CA LEU A 106 -12.02 0.17 -1.11
C LEU A 106 -13.12 1.22 -1.33
N HIS A 107 -13.91 1.08 -2.40
CA HIS A 107 -15.00 2.02 -2.72
C HIS A 107 -16.07 2.03 -1.64
N GLU A 108 -16.49 0.87 -1.16
CA GLU A 108 -17.45 0.73 -0.07
C GLU A 108 -16.93 1.37 1.22
N ALA A 109 -15.66 1.15 1.56
CA ALA A 109 -15.03 1.72 2.75
C ALA A 109 -14.87 3.26 2.66
N PHE A 110 -14.58 3.81 1.48
CA PHE A 110 -14.53 5.27 1.29
C PHE A 110 -15.91 5.92 1.31
N ALA A 111 -16.95 5.20 0.86
CA ALA A 111 -18.34 5.68 0.92
C ALA A 111 -18.90 5.61 2.35
N ASP A 112 -18.62 4.54 3.08
CA ASP A 112 -18.95 4.36 4.49
C ASP A 112 -17.76 3.73 5.25
N PRO A 113 -16.95 4.55 5.95
CA PRO A 113 -15.81 4.07 6.72
C PRO A 113 -16.13 3.06 7.82
N THR A 114 -17.40 2.93 8.23
CA THR A 114 -17.84 1.97 9.26
C THR A 114 -18.21 0.61 8.69
N SER A 115 -18.33 0.50 7.36
CA SER A 115 -18.74 -0.73 6.67
C SER A 115 -17.63 -1.80 6.60
N SER A 116 -16.36 -1.36 6.55
CA SER A 116 -15.26 -2.27 6.31
C SER A 116 -14.84 -3.05 7.56
N LYS A 117 -14.56 -4.33 7.37
CA LYS A 117 -13.98 -5.21 8.40
C LYS A 117 -12.52 -5.56 8.14
N HIS A 118 -11.96 -5.09 7.02
CA HIS A 118 -10.57 -5.33 6.67
C HIS A 118 -9.67 -4.38 7.47
N PRO A 119 -8.67 -4.87 8.25
CA PRO A 119 -7.84 -4.03 9.11
C PRO A 119 -7.17 -2.87 8.35
N ILE A 120 -6.67 -3.15 7.15
CA ILE A 120 -6.06 -2.14 6.27
C ILE A 120 -7.05 -1.03 5.93
N LEU A 121 -8.26 -1.36 5.46
CA LEU A 121 -9.24 -0.33 5.06
C LEU A 121 -9.76 0.45 6.26
N ILE A 122 -9.95 -0.19 7.43
CA ILE A 122 -10.32 0.51 8.67
C ILE A 122 -9.28 1.59 9.01
N ALA A 123 -7.99 1.25 8.97
CA ALA A 123 -6.92 2.21 9.25
C ALA A 123 -6.79 3.26 8.12
N LEU A 124 -6.88 2.83 6.87
CA LEU A 124 -6.66 3.66 5.69
C LEU A 124 -7.74 4.72 5.54
N THR A 125 -9.02 4.39 5.67
CA THR A 125 -10.12 5.36 5.54
C THR A 125 -10.07 6.41 6.63
N ARG A 126 -9.62 6.03 7.84
CA ARG A 126 -9.34 6.99 8.91
C ARG A 126 -8.24 7.97 8.52
N VAL A 127 -7.11 7.46 8.01
CA VAL A 127 -5.99 8.28 7.54
C VAL A 127 -6.42 9.18 6.38
N ALA A 128 -7.18 8.64 5.42
CA ALA A 128 -7.69 9.39 4.28
C ALA A 128 -8.63 10.52 4.71
N THR A 129 -9.48 10.28 5.71
CA THR A 129 -10.35 11.30 6.30
C THR A 129 -9.53 12.38 7.02
N ASP A 130 -8.61 11.98 7.90
CA ASP A 130 -7.82 12.90 8.73
C ASP A 130 -6.87 13.78 7.89
N HIS A 131 -6.42 13.30 6.72
CA HIS A 131 -5.46 13.99 5.85
C HIS A 131 -6.02 14.43 4.49
N HIS A 132 -7.31 14.21 4.23
CA HIS A 132 -7.96 14.50 2.95
C HIS A 132 -7.30 13.82 1.74
N LEU A 133 -6.94 12.53 1.88
CA LEU A 133 -6.45 11.73 0.75
C LEU A 133 -7.63 11.33 -0.16
N ALA A 134 -7.50 11.59 -1.45
CA ALA A 134 -8.51 11.25 -2.43
C ALA A 134 -8.53 9.74 -2.73
N LEU A 135 -9.72 9.18 -2.96
CA LEU A 135 -9.93 7.79 -3.38
C LEU A 135 -9.13 7.45 -4.66
N ASP A 136 -9.08 8.39 -5.62
CA ASP A 136 -8.37 8.23 -6.90
C ASP A 136 -6.90 7.81 -6.73
N LEU A 137 -6.23 8.25 -5.66
CA LEU A 137 -4.85 7.88 -5.38
C LEU A 137 -4.70 6.37 -5.21
N PHE A 138 -5.66 5.74 -4.54
CA PHE A 138 -5.66 4.31 -4.24
C PHE A 138 -6.19 3.49 -5.41
N ASP A 139 -7.19 4.01 -6.14
CA ASP A 139 -7.66 3.41 -7.38
C ASP A 139 -6.56 3.33 -8.45
N ARG A 140 -5.78 4.39 -8.62
CA ARG A 140 -4.64 4.39 -9.56
C ARG A 140 -3.62 3.30 -9.22
N LEU A 141 -3.33 3.09 -7.94
CA LEU A 141 -2.44 2.01 -7.50
C LEU A 141 -3.03 0.63 -7.80
N ILE A 142 -4.29 0.37 -7.49
CA ILE A 142 -4.95 -0.90 -7.84
C ILE A 142 -4.94 -1.13 -9.36
N ASN A 143 -5.24 -0.09 -10.15
CA ASN A 143 -5.25 -0.18 -11.61
C ASN A 143 -3.86 -0.50 -12.19
N ALA A 144 -2.77 -0.13 -11.52
CA ALA A 144 -1.43 -0.53 -11.90
C ALA A 144 -1.24 -2.05 -11.75
N PHE A 145 -1.60 -2.62 -10.60
CA PHE A 145 -1.54 -4.07 -10.38
C PHE A 145 -2.44 -4.84 -11.35
N VAL A 146 -3.62 -4.30 -11.71
CA VAL A 146 -4.47 -4.88 -12.76
C VAL A 146 -3.78 -4.87 -14.13
N MET A 147 -3.06 -3.78 -14.44
CA MET A 147 -2.30 -3.68 -15.69
C MET A 147 -1.18 -4.71 -15.73
N ASP A 148 -0.49 -4.96 -14.62
CA ASP A 148 0.59 -5.95 -14.53
C ASP A 148 0.12 -7.38 -14.88
N GLN A 149 -1.15 -7.70 -14.61
CA GLN A 149 -1.73 -9.01 -14.96
C GLN A 149 -2.09 -9.16 -16.45
N THR A 150 -2.22 -8.05 -17.18
CA THR A 150 -2.79 -8.05 -18.55
C THR A 150 -1.83 -7.53 -19.61
N LYS A 151 -0.79 -6.77 -19.21
CA LYS A 151 0.12 -6.09 -20.12
C LYS A 151 1.56 -6.55 -19.89
N THR A 152 2.07 -7.34 -20.82
CA THR A 152 3.44 -7.88 -20.77
C THR A 152 4.46 -7.08 -21.58
N LYS A 153 4.00 -6.13 -22.42
CA LYS A 153 4.88 -5.29 -23.27
C LYS A 153 4.31 -3.89 -23.42
N PHE A 154 5.19 -2.90 -23.40
CA PHE A 154 4.89 -1.50 -23.68
C PHE A 154 5.44 -1.13 -25.04
N ALA A 155 4.57 -0.66 -25.95
CA ALA A 155 4.95 -0.37 -27.34
C ALA A 155 5.61 1.00 -27.48
N THR A 156 5.29 1.93 -26.59
CA THR A 156 5.78 3.32 -26.66
C THR A 156 6.21 3.82 -25.29
N ARG A 157 7.09 4.83 -25.30
CA ARG A 157 7.46 5.55 -24.09
C ARG A 157 6.25 6.17 -23.38
N ALA A 158 5.24 6.63 -24.15
CA ALA A 158 4.04 7.20 -23.57
C ALA A 158 3.30 6.17 -22.70
N GLU A 159 3.15 4.93 -23.17
CA GLU A 159 2.51 3.88 -22.39
C GLU A 159 3.28 3.55 -21.09
N VAL A 160 4.61 3.61 -21.11
CA VAL A 160 5.43 3.43 -19.90
C VAL A 160 5.19 4.58 -18.90
N LEU A 161 5.06 5.82 -19.39
CA LEU A 161 4.76 6.97 -18.54
C LEU A 161 3.33 6.91 -17.98
N ASP A 162 2.37 6.44 -18.78
CA ASP A 162 0.99 6.20 -18.32
C ASP A 162 0.97 5.14 -17.22
N TYR A 163 1.77 4.08 -17.34
CA TYR A 163 1.95 3.11 -16.26
C TYR A 163 2.54 3.77 -15.00
N CYS A 164 3.59 4.59 -15.11
CA CYS A 164 4.18 5.31 -13.96
C CYS A 164 3.17 6.26 -13.29
N HIS A 165 2.25 6.84 -14.07
CA HIS A 165 1.14 7.63 -13.55
C HIS A 165 0.19 6.81 -12.67
N LEU A 166 0.10 5.50 -12.86
CA LEU A 166 -0.69 4.59 -12.03
C LEU A 166 0.13 4.02 -10.87
N SER A 167 1.32 3.47 -11.14
CA SER A 167 2.10 2.68 -10.18
C SER A 167 2.93 3.51 -9.19
N ALA A 168 3.42 4.67 -9.60
CA ALA A 168 4.45 5.40 -8.84
C ALA A 168 3.99 6.78 -8.38
N ASN A 169 3.40 7.57 -9.27
CA ASN A 169 3.03 8.95 -8.98
C ASN A 169 2.07 9.09 -7.77
N PRO A 170 1.02 8.24 -7.60
CA PRO A 170 0.13 8.36 -6.45
C PRO A 170 0.85 8.26 -5.11
N VAL A 171 1.95 7.50 -5.02
CA VAL A 171 2.74 7.39 -3.78
C VAL A 171 3.30 8.74 -3.37
N GLY A 172 3.89 9.49 -4.30
CA GLY A 172 4.41 10.83 -4.04
C GLY A 172 3.31 11.84 -3.71
N GLU A 173 2.18 11.76 -4.40
CA GLU A 173 0.99 12.60 -4.16
C GLU A 173 0.41 12.35 -2.75
N ILE A 174 0.36 11.09 -2.29
CA ILE A 174 0.00 10.71 -0.91
C ILE A 174 1.00 11.29 0.08
N VAL A 175 2.30 11.11 -0.14
CA VAL A 175 3.36 11.64 0.74
C VAL A 175 3.22 13.15 0.89
N LEU A 176 3.11 13.90 -0.20
CA LEU A 176 2.95 15.36 -0.14
C LEU A 176 1.69 15.77 0.60
N THR A 177 0.59 15.04 0.45
CA THR A 177 -0.67 15.33 1.13
C THR A 177 -0.56 15.08 2.63
N LEU A 178 0.07 13.97 3.07
CA LEU A 178 0.34 13.69 4.48
C LEU A 178 1.20 14.77 5.14
N PHE A 179 2.12 15.37 4.38
CA PHE A 179 2.98 16.47 4.82
C PHE A 179 2.34 17.86 4.65
N GLY A 180 1.10 17.97 4.15
CA GLY A 180 0.41 19.24 3.92
C GLY A 180 1.10 20.13 2.87
N SER A 181 1.80 19.52 1.91
CA SER A 181 2.67 20.19 0.93
C SER A 181 2.26 19.90 -0.52
N ASN A 182 1.00 19.53 -0.77
CA ASN A 182 0.47 19.08 -2.06
C ASN A 182 0.00 20.22 -2.99
N ASN A 183 0.69 21.36 -3.02
CA ASN A 183 0.41 22.39 -4.01
C ASN A 183 0.78 21.89 -5.43
N LYS A 184 0.21 22.55 -6.46
CA LYS A 184 0.36 22.15 -7.87
C LYS A 184 1.82 21.96 -8.30
N VAL A 185 2.72 22.85 -7.89
CA VAL A 185 4.14 22.79 -8.26
C VAL A 185 4.81 21.59 -7.61
N ASN A 186 4.57 21.38 -6.33
CA ASN A 186 5.13 20.23 -5.61
C ASN A 186 4.64 18.90 -6.17
N LEU A 187 3.34 18.79 -6.51
CA LEU A 187 2.79 17.59 -7.14
C LEU A 187 3.47 17.28 -8.48
N GLN A 188 3.68 18.30 -9.33
CA GLN A 188 4.39 18.12 -10.60
C GLN A 188 5.82 17.63 -10.40
N LEU A 189 6.57 18.24 -9.48
CA LEU A 189 7.95 17.85 -9.18
C LEU A 189 8.02 16.45 -8.56
N SER A 190 7.11 16.12 -7.65
CA SER A 190 7.00 14.79 -7.06
C SER A 190 6.73 13.74 -8.12
N ASN A 191 5.81 14.00 -9.06
CA ASN A 191 5.49 13.06 -10.13
C ASN A 191 6.69 12.83 -11.06
N CYS A 192 7.51 13.86 -11.33
CA CYS A 192 8.78 13.68 -12.03
C CYS A 192 9.75 12.77 -11.26
N ILE A 193 9.88 12.96 -9.95
CA ILE A 193 10.75 12.13 -9.09
C ILE A 193 10.26 10.69 -9.05
N CYS A 194 8.97 10.47 -8.77
CA CYS A 194 8.36 9.13 -8.71
C CYS A 194 8.49 8.39 -10.03
N THR A 195 8.21 9.05 -11.16
CA THR A 195 8.42 8.48 -12.49
C THR A 195 9.89 8.14 -12.73
N GLY A 196 10.83 9.03 -12.37
CA GLY A 196 12.27 8.76 -12.53
C GLY A 196 12.76 7.57 -11.71
N LEU A 197 12.27 7.42 -10.47
CA LEU A 197 12.55 6.27 -9.62
C LEU A 197 11.99 4.98 -10.22
N GLN A 198 10.76 5.00 -10.73
CA GLN A 198 10.14 3.82 -11.33
C GLN A 198 10.88 3.36 -12.59
N LEU A 199 11.28 4.30 -13.46
CA LEU A 199 12.10 3.99 -14.62
C LEU A 199 13.46 3.39 -14.21
N THR A 200 14.03 3.87 -13.11
CA THR A 200 15.28 3.31 -12.57
C THR A 200 15.10 1.87 -12.10
N ASN A 201 13.99 1.56 -11.41
CA ASN A 201 13.67 0.18 -11.01
C ASN A 201 13.59 -0.74 -12.24
N PHE A 202 12.88 -0.33 -13.29
CA PHE A 202 12.80 -1.11 -14.53
C PHE A 202 14.17 -1.38 -15.16
N TRP A 203 15.09 -0.39 -15.14
CA TRP A 203 16.43 -0.57 -15.69
C TRP A 203 17.33 -1.46 -14.84
N GLN A 204 17.14 -1.49 -13.53
CA GLN A 204 17.89 -2.37 -12.64
C GLN A 204 17.46 -3.83 -12.79
N ASP A 205 16.18 -4.06 -13.07
CA ASP A 205 15.56 -5.39 -13.02
C ASP A 205 15.34 -6.05 -14.40
N VAL A 206 15.88 -5.48 -15.48
CA VAL A 206 15.74 -6.01 -16.86
C VAL A 206 16.03 -7.52 -16.96
N LYS A 207 17.02 -8.03 -16.24
CA LYS A 207 17.36 -9.47 -16.29
C LYS A 207 16.35 -10.36 -15.55
N ARG A 208 15.72 -9.85 -14.50
CA ARG A 208 14.69 -10.57 -13.73
C ARG A 208 13.35 -10.57 -14.47
N ASP A 209 13.08 -9.50 -15.21
CA ASP A 209 11.78 -9.24 -15.84
C ASP A 209 11.68 -9.77 -17.30
N LEU A 210 12.76 -10.39 -17.83
CA LEU A 210 12.82 -11.07 -19.14
C LEU A 210 12.76 -12.60 -18.99
#